data_AF-A0A4Z2E5I2-F1
#
_entry.id   AF-A0A4Z2E5I2-F1
#
_cell.length_a   1.000
_cell.length_b   1.000
_cell.length_c   1.000
_cell.angle_alpha   90.00
_cell.angle_beta   90.00
_cell.angle_gamma   90.00
#
_symmetry.space_group_name_H-M   'P 1'
#
loop_
_entity.id
_entity.type
_entity.pdbx_description
1 polymer ?
#
loop_
_entity_poly.entity_id
_entity_poly.type
_entity_poly.pdbx_seq_one_letter_code
_entity_poly.pdbx_strand_id
1 'polypeptide(L)'
;MTVVIPGMLEDDRRVSIRPKHEAETLLARHAAGLTERLVALSNKSPSWNEQTQSYVLNFHGRVTQASVKNFQIIHPDNEDYIVMQFGRVAEDVFSMDYSFPLCALQAFAIALSSFDGKLACE
;
A
#
# COMPACT_ATOMS: atom_id res chain seq x y z
N MET A 1 5.44 6.14 1.64
CA MET A 1 4.56 5.86 0.49
C MET A 1 3.13 6.03 0.96
N THR A 2 2.31 6.71 0.17
CA THR A 2 0.88 6.93 0.46
C THR A 2 0.07 6.30 -0.66
N VAL A 3 -0.96 5.56 -0.30
CA VAL A 3 -1.88 4.91 -1.24
C VAL A 3 -3.26 5.49 -1.01
N VAL A 4 -3.84 6.06 -2.06
CA VAL A 4 -5.19 6.64 -2.00
C VAL A 4 -6.12 5.79 -2.85
N ILE A 5 -7.20 5.31 -2.25
CA ILE A 5 -8.24 4.55 -2.94
C ILE A 5 -9.61 5.20 -2.72
N PRO A 6 -10.61 4.92 -3.58
CA PRO A 6 -11.98 5.30 -3.26
C PRO A 6 -12.45 4.60 -1.99
N GLY A 7 -13.21 5.33 -1.16
CA GLY A 7 -13.76 4.84 0.08
C GLY A 7 -14.82 3.76 -0.11
N MET A 8 -15.36 3.28 1.01
CA MET A 8 -16.36 2.22 1.07
C MET A 8 -17.69 2.79 1.56
N LEU A 9 -18.79 2.27 1.02
CA LEU A 9 -20.15 2.50 1.50
C LEU A 9 -20.43 1.55 2.67
N GLU A 10 -21.56 1.76 3.35
CA GLU A 10 -22.00 0.93 4.49
C GLU A 10 -22.26 -0.55 4.11
N ASP A 11 -22.45 -0.83 2.83
CA ASP A 11 -22.68 -2.17 2.28
C ASP A 11 -21.42 -2.83 1.71
N ASP A 12 -20.24 -2.37 2.14
CA ASP A 12 -18.92 -2.82 1.70
C ASP A 12 -18.66 -2.68 0.19
N ARG A 13 -19.47 -1.89 -0.52
CA ARG A 13 -19.20 -1.53 -1.92
C ARG A 13 -18.36 -0.27 -2.01
N ARG A 14 -17.56 -0.19 -3.06
CA ARG A 14 -16.70 0.96 -3.31
C ARG A 14 -17.49 2.18 -3.77
N VAL A 15 -17.16 3.35 -3.22
CA VAL A 15 -17.62 4.65 -3.75
C VAL A 15 -17.10 4.82 -5.17
N SER A 16 -18.01 4.99 -6.14
CA SER A 16 -17.63 5.22 -7.54
C SER A 16 -17.10 6.65 -7.71
N ILE A 17 -15.84 6.77 -8.14
CA ILE A 17 -15.20 8.05 -8.49
C ILE A 17 -14.96 8.06 -9.99
N ARG A 18 -15.59 9.00 -10.70
CA ARG A 18 -15.51 9.17 -12.16
C ARG A 18 -15.17 10.64 -12.48
N PRO A 19 -13.89 11.03 -12.39
CA PRO A 19 -13.49 12.43 -12.54
C PRO A 19 -13.85 12.96 -13.93
N LYS A 20 -14.50 14.12 -14.00
CA LYS A 20 -14.68 14.90 -15.24
C LYS A 20 -13.65 16.02 -15.38
N HIS A 21 -13.04 16.40 -14.26
CA HIS A 21 -12.02 17.45 -14.15
C HIS A 21 -10.89 16.98 -13.24
N GLU A 22 -9.70 17.58 -13.39
CA GLU A 22 -8.49 17.20 -12.65
C GLU A 22 -8.68 17.29 -11.12
N ALA A 23 -9.39 18.32 -10.65
CA ALA A 23 -9.72 18.53 -9.24
C ALA A 23 -10.54 17.38 -8.62
N GLU A 24 -11.20 16.55 -9.43
CA GLU A 24 -12.02 15.44 -8.97
C GLU A 24 -11.24 14.11 -8.87
N THR A 25 -9.98 14.07 -9.33
CA THR A 25 -9.12 12.88 -9.24
C THR A 25 -8.80 12.52 -7.78
N LEU A 26 -8.34 11.29 -7.54
CA LEU A 26 -7.97 10.83 -6.21
C LEU A 26 -6.85 11.70 -5.59
N LEU A 27 -5.83 12.02 -6.39
CA LEU A 27 -4.68 12.80 -5.94
C LEU A 27 -5.07 14.25 -5.62
N ALA A 28 -5.82 14.91 -6.49
CA ALA A 28 -6.24 16.30 -6.25
C ALA A 28 -7.15 16.41 -5.02
N ARG A 29 -8.11 15.50 -4.85
CA ARG A 29 -8.96 15.45 -3.65
C ARG A 29 -8.16 15.22 -2.38
N HIS A 30 -7.19 14.29 -2.40
CA HIS A 30 -6.33 14.04 -1.25
C HIS A 30 -5.48 15.26 -0.90
N ALA A 31 -4.87 15.91 -1.88
CA ALA A 31 -4.08 17.12 -1.69
C ALA A 31 -4.91 18.31 -1.15
N ALA A 32 -6.19 18.39 -1.53
CA ALA A 32 -7.13 19.39 -1.03
C ALA A 32 -7.75 19.05 0.34
N GLY A 33 -7.40 17.91 0.95
CA GLY A 33 -7.97 17.46 2.23
C GLY A 33 -9.41 16.95 2.14
N LEU A 34 -9.93 16.70 0.93
CA LEU A 34 -11.29 16.22 0.69
C LEU A 34 -11.38 14.69 0.84
N THR A 35 -11.24 14.19 2.07
CA THR A 35 -11.06 12.77 2.37
C THR A 35 -12.34 11.96 2.62
N GLU A 36 -13.52 12.58 2.73
CA GLU A 36 -14.79 11.89 3.06
C GLU A 36 -15.12 10.68 2.16
N ARG A 37 -14.69 10.70 0.90
CA ARG A 37 -14.95 9.64 -0.08
C ARG A 37 -13.71 8.84 -0.45
N LEU A 38 -12.64 8.99 0.33
CA LEU A 38 -11.34 8.38 0.10
C LEU A 38 -10.94 7.55 1.31
N VAL A 39 -10.10 6.56 1.09
CA VAL A 39 -9.31 5.94 2.14
C VAL A 39 -7.85 6.21 1.82
N ALA A 40 -7.16 6.83 2.78
CA ALA A 40 -5.73 7.10 2.70
C ALA A 40 -4.98 6.07 3.53
N LEU A 41 -4.19 5.25 2.87
CA LEU A 41 -3.35 4.23 3.47
C LEU A 41 -1.89 4.66 3.40
N SER A 42 -1.08 4.12 4.30
CA SER A 42 0.34 4.44 4.38
C SER A 42 1.18 3.18 4.42
N ASN A 43 2.45 3.31 4.01
CA ASN A 43 3.44 2.28 4.27
C ASN A 43 3.70 2.18 5.78
N LYS A 44 3.66 0.97 6.33
CA LYS A 44 4.01 0.69 7.72
C LYS A 44 5.48 1.02 7.95
N SER A 45 5.74 1.77 9.03
CA SER A 45 7.11 2.04 9.46
C SER A 45 7.76 0.76 10.00
N PRO A 46 9.01 0.44 9.61
CA PRO A 46 9.70 -0.71 10.15
C PRO A 46 9.96 -0.52 11.65
N SER A 47 9.89 -1.61 12.39
CA SER A 47 10.23 -1.65 13.82
C SER A 47 11.72 -1.97 14.00
N TRP A 48 12.35 -1.37 15.01
CA TRP A 48 13.72 -1.72 15.38
C TRP A 48 13.79 -3.16 15.92
N ASN A 49 14.72 -3.95 15.40
CA ASN A 49 15.01 -5.29 15.87
C ASN A 49 16.38 -5.32 16.53
N GLU A 50 16.41 -5.50 17.85
CA GLU A 50 17.65 -5.48 18.64
C GLU A 50 18.61 -6.63 18.29
N GLN A 51 18.10 -7.80 17.90
CA GLN A 51 18.95 -8.96 17.60
C GLN A 51 19.75 -8.76 16.32
N THR A 52 19.13 -8.15 15.31
CA THR A 52 19.76 -7.87 14.00
C THR A 52 20.34 -6.46 13.91
N GLN A 53 20.11 -5.60 14.91
CA GLN A 53 20.49 -4.18 14.91
C GLN A 53 20.03 -3.44 13.65
N SER A 54 18.80 -3.69 13.22
CA SER A 54 18.25 -3.15 11.98
C SER A 54 16.75 -2.85 12.08
N TYR A 55 16.25 -1.97 11.22
CA TYR A 55 14.82 -1.72 11.07
C TYR A 55 14.19 -2.77 10.14
N VAL A 56 13.23 -3.53 10.65
CA VAL A 56 12.61 -4.65 9.94
C VAL A 56 11.09 -4.56 9.94
N LEU A 57 10.47 -5.16 8.93
CA LEU A 57 9.05 -5.47 8.91
C LEU A 57 8.87 -6.99 9.08
N ASN A 58 7.86 -7.39 9.85
CA ASN A 58 7.53 -8.79 10.03
C ASN A 58 6.53 -9.25 8.97
N PHE A 59 7.00 -10.04 8.01
CA PHE A 59 6.19 -10.62 6.92
C PHE A 59 5.71 -12.04 7.20
N HIS A 60 5.92 -12.58 8.41
CA HIS A 60 5.51 -13.93 8.80
C HIS A 60 5.96 -15.03 7.81
N GLY A 61 7.19 -14.91 7.30
CA GLY A 61 7.78 -15.85 6.34
C GLY A 61 7.28 -15.72 4.90
N ARG A 62 6.37 -14.77 4.60
CA ARG A 62 5.87 -14.54 3.23
C ARG A 62 6.89 -13.84 2.34
N VAL A 63 7.79 -13.06 2.93
CA VAL A 63 8.90 -12.39 2.26
C VAL A 63 10.21 -12.95 2.82
N THR A 64 11.08 -13.42 1.93
CA THR A 64 12.30 -14.17 2.30
C THR A 64 13.58 -13.56 1.76
N GLN A 65 13.48 -12.60 0.84
CA GLN A 65 14.64 -11.90 0.29
C GLN A 65 14.57 -10.40 0.55
N ALA A 66 15.73 -9.79 0.82
CA ALA A 66 15.84 -8.35 0.93
C ALA A 66 15.54 -7.66 -0.42
N SER A 67 14.76 -6.59 -0.37
CA SER A 67 14.48 -5.75 -1.53
C SER A 67 13.92 -4.41 -1.05
N VAL A 68 14.24 -3.33 -1.77
CA VAL A 68 13.59 -2.02 -1.59
C VAL A 68 12.10 -2.04 -1.91
N LYS A 69 11.62 -3.12 -2.56
CA LYS A 69 10.22 -3.35 -2.92
C LYS A 69 9.44 -4.09 -1.82
N ASN A 70 10.06 -4.42 -0.69
CA ASN A 70 9.36 -5.07 0.41
C ASN A 70 8.60 -4.01 1.23
N PHE A 71 7.29 -4.12 1.32
CA PHE A 71 6.46 -3.16 2.05
C PHE A 71 5.17 -3.76 2.60
N GLN A 72 4.63 -3.10 3.63
CA GLN A 72 3.29 -3.37 4.16
C GLN A 72 2.47 -2.08 4.12
N ILE A 73 1.23 -2.15 3.67
CA ILE A 73 0.27 -1.04 3.66
C ILE A 73 -0.70 -1.22 4.81
N ILE A 74 -0.91 -0.16 5.57
CA ILE A 74 -1.79 -0.12 6.74
C ILE A 74 -2.69 1.12 6.69
N HIS A 75 -3.77 1.08 7.47
CA HIS A 75 -4.52 2.29 7.81
C HIS A 75 -3.86 2.96 9.02
N PRO A 76 -3.62 4.28 9.03
CA PRO A 76 -2.94 4.95 10.16
C PRO A 76 -3.61 4.72 11.52
N ASP A 77 -4.94 4.60 11.54
CA ASP A 77 -5.70 4.35 12.78
C ASP A 77 -5.61 2.90 13.28
N ASN A 78 -5.05 1.98 12.50
CA ASN A 78 -4.87 0.57 12.87
C ASN A 78 -3.65 -0.03 12.15
N GLU A 79 -2.46 0.16 12.74
CA GLU A 79 -1.19 -0.33 12.18
C GLU A 79 -1.03 -1.85 12.21
N ASP A 80 -1.84 -2.56 13.01
CA ASP A 80 -1.80 -4.02 13.12
C ASP A 80 -2.57 -4.70 11.98
N TYR A 81 -3.55 -4.01 11.40
CA TYR A 81 -4.29 -4.50 10.24
C TYR A 81 -3.52 -4.26 8.94
N ILE A 82 -2.84 -5.31 8.47
CA ILE A 82 -2.13 -5.29 7.19
C ILE A 82 -3.13 -5.36 6.03
N VAL A 83 -3.39 -4.21 5.40
CA VAL A 83 -4.28 -4.10 4.24
C VAL A 83 -3.65 -4.76 3.00
N MET A 84 -2.34 -4.62 2.85
CA MET A 84 -1.57 -5.28 1.80
C MET A 84 -0.16 -5.55 2.28
N GLN A 85 0.43 -6.67 1.89
CA GLN A 85 1.87 -6.88 1.98
C GLN A 85 2.41 -7.39 0.66
N PHE A 86 3.60 -6.90 0.32
CA PHE A 86 4.29 -7.24 -0.90
C PHE A 86 5.77 -7.39 -0.62
N GLY A 87 6.40 -8.40 -1.22
CA GLY A 87 7.85 -8.54 -1.12
C GLY A 87 8.41 -9.74 -1.86
N ARG A 88 9.73 -9.73 -1.99
CA ARG A 88 10.49 -10.67 -2.83
C ARG A 88 10.66 -12.03 -2.13
N VAL A 89 10.47 -13.09 -2.91
CA VAL A 89 10.75 -14.48 -2.49
C VAL A 89 11.78 -15.18 -3.37
N ALA A 90 11.91 -14.77 -4.64
CA ALA A 90 12.96 -15.19 -5.58
C ALA A 90 13.36 -14.04 -6.52
N GLU A 91 14.29 -14.28 -7.45
CA GLU A 91 14.83 -13.23 -8.35
C GLU A 91 13.70 -12.41 -9.01
N ASP A 92 12.71 -13.05 -9.60
CA ASP A 92 11.57 -12.37 -10.25
C ASP A 92 10.23 -12.85 -9.69
N VAL A 93 10.23 -13.34 -8.44
CA VAL A 93 9.02 -13.87 -7.80
C VAL A 93 8.77 -13.10 -6.51
N PHE A 94 7.54 -12.62 -6.37
CA PHE A 94 7.09 -11.81 -5.25
C PHE A 94 5.80 -12.40 -4.67
N SER A 95 5.67 -12.39 -3.35
CA SER A 95 4.40 -12.65 -2.68
C SER A 95 3.57 -11.37 -2.63
N MET A 96 2.28 -11.46 -2.88
CA MET A 96 1.34 -10.36 -2.72
C MET A 96 0.09 -10.87 -1.99
N ASP A 97 -0.11 -10.36 -0.78
CA ASP A 97 -1.32 -10.63 0.01
C ASP A 97 -2.08 -9.32 0.19
N TYR A 98 -3.40 -9.34 0.06
CA TYR A 98 -4.24 -8.16 0.25
C TYR A 98 -5.52 -8.54 0.99
N SER A 99 -6.05 -7.57 1.72
CA SER A 99 -7.27 -7.67 2.50
C SER A 99 -8.24 -6.56 2.11
N PHE A 100 -9.45 -6.59 2.66
CA PHE A 100 -10.36 -5.45 2.59
C PHE A 100 -9.63 -4.16 3.02
N PRO A 101 -9.87 -3.00 2.38
CA PRO A 101 -10.84 -2.74 1.32
C PRO A 101 -10.28 -2.88 -0.11
N LEU A 102 -9.12 -3.51 -0.30
CA LEU A 102 -8.54 -3.65 -1.65
C LEU A 102 -9.19 -4.77 -2.44
N CYS A 103 -9.28 -4.59 -3.75
CA CYS A 103 -9.44 -5.70 -4.69
C CYS A 103 -8.12 -6.06 -5.37
N ALA A 104 -8.06 -7.23 -6.02
CA ALA A 104 -6.87 -7.73 -6.69
C ALA A 104 -6.27 -6.72 -7.69
N LEU A 105 -7.12 -6.04 -8.47
CA LEU A 105 -6.66 -5.05 -9.44
C LEU A 105 -5.93 -3.87 -8.78
N GLN A 106 -6.45 -3.37 -7.65
CA GLN A 106 -5.82 -2.27 -6.93
C GLN A 106 -4.51 -2.72 -6.28
N ALA A 107 -4.52 -3.87 -5.58
CA ALA A 107 -3.32 -4.42 -4.97
C ALA A 107 -2.22 -4.65 -6.02
N PHE A 108 -2.58 -5.23 -7.16
CA PHE A 108 -1.64 -5.46 -8.25
C PHE A 108 -1.10 -4.15 -8.85
N ALA A 109 -1.95 -3.14 -9.07
CA ALA A 109 -1.51 -1.83 -9.54
C ALA A 109 -0.54 -1.14 -8.56
N ILE A 110 -0.81 -1.24 -7.25
CA ILE A 110 0.11 -0.74 -6.21
C ILE A 110 1.45 -1.48 -6.29
N ALA A 111 1.44 -2.82 -6.41
CA ALA A 111 2.66 -3.61 -6.57
C ALA A 111 3.45 -3.18 -7.81
N LEU A 112 2.81 -3.04 -8.98
CA LEU A 112 3.45 -2.58 -10.22
C LEU A 112 4.11 -1.20 -10.06
N SER A 113 3.48 -0.28 -9.34
CA SER A 113 4.07 1.05 -9.07
C SER A 113 5.37 1.00 -8.28
N SER A 114 5.66 -0.09 -7.56
CA SER A 114 6.93 -0.30 -6.86
C SER A 114 8.07 -0.77 -7.75
N PHE A 115 7.76 -1.25 -8.97
CA PHE A 115 8.76 -1.59 -9.99
C PHE A 115 9.14 -0.38 -10.84
N ASP A 116 8.27 0.62 -10.93
CA ASP A 116 8.61 1.86 -11.61
C ASP A 116 9.71 2.57 -10.83
N GLY A 117 10.85 2.79 -11.50
CA GLY A 117 12.08 3.20 -10.86
C GLY A 117 11.93 4.56 -10.19
N LYS A 118 12.13 4.63 -8.87
CA LYS A 118 12.62 5.88 -8.30
C LYS A 118 14.01 6.11 -8.91
N LEU A 119 14.17 7.22 -9.64
CA LEU A 119 15.45 7.76 -10.10
C LEU A 119 16.42 7.89 -8.90
N ALA A 120 17.07 6.80 -8.46
CA ALA A 120 18.23 6.77 -7.54
C ALA A 120 18.63 5.37 -7.00
N CYS A 121 18.06 4.23 -7.43
CA CYS A 121 18.54 2.93 -6.93
C CYS A 121 18.49 1.84 -8.03
N GLU A 122 19.67 1.38 -8.44
CA GLU A 122 19.90 0.02 -8.96
C GLU A 122 19.72 -0.99 -7.81
#